data_AF-W7CWJ2-F1
#
_entry.id   AF-W7CWJ2-F1
#
_cell.length_a   1.000
_cell.length_b   1.000
_cell.length_c   1.000
_cell.angle_alpha   90.00
_cell.angle_beta   90.00
_cell.angle_gamma   90.00
#
_symmetry.space_group_name_H-M   'P 1'
#
loop_
_entity.id
_entity.type
_entity.pdbx_description
1 polymer ?
#
loop_
_entity_poly.entity_id
_entity_poly.type
_entity_poly.pdbx_seq_one_letter_code
_entity_poly.pdbx_strand_id
1 'polypeptide(L)'
;MKYGLCQKGYGNYKRYDEATFYAEMGITPSQFIDVKALMGDTSDGYPGVRGIGEKTALKLIQEFETIDGVLANLDQLKPAQQKKNCRRPRHAFF
;
A
#
# COMPACT_ATOMS: atom_id res chain seq x y z
N MET A 1 16.81 -8.25 -11.21
CA MET A 1 15.94 -9.34 -10.69
C MET A 1 14.54 -9.14 -11.28
N LYS A 2 13.79 -10.20 -11.63
CA LYS A 2 12.47 -10.10 -12.29
C LYS A 2 11.37 -10.49 -11.31
N TYR A 3 10.29 -9.72 -11.24
CA TYR A 3 9.12 -10.01 -10.41
C TYR A 3 7.89 -10.28 -11.29
N GLY A 4 7.07 -11.27 -10.93
CA GLY A 4 5.85 -11.63 -11.65
C GLY A 4 4.62 -11.52 -10.76
N LEU A 5 3.60 -10.78 -11.19
CA LEU A 5 2.30 -10.68 -10.54
C LEU A 5 1.26 -11.43 -11.38
N CYS A 6 0.46 -12.27 -10.74
CA CYS A 6 -0.56 -13.09 -11.40
C CYS A 6 -1.87 -12.30 -11.56
N GLN A 7 -2.42 -12.21 -12.78
CA GLN A 7 -3.75 -11.64 -13.03
C GLN A 7 -4.83 -12.73 -13.11
N LYS A 8 -6.11 -12.35 -12.93
CA LYS A 8 -7.27 -13.25 -12.98
C LYS A 8 -7.43 -13.88 -14.38
N GLY A 9 -6.99 -15.13 -14.48
CA GLY A 9 -7.10 -15.98 -15.66
C GLY A 9 -5.85 -16.83 -15.78
N TYR A 10 -6.00 -18.17 -15.79
CA TYR A 10 -4.88 -19.09 -15.98
C TYR A 10 -4.05 -18.67 -17.22
N GLY A 11 -2.81 -18.23 -17.02
CA GLY A 11 -1.81 -18.04 -18.08
C GLY A 11 -1.47 -16.61 -18.52
N ASN A 12 -2.08 -15.54 -17.96
CA ASN A 12 -1.71 -14.17 -18.32
C ASN A 12 -0.82 -13.51 -17.23
N TYR A 13 0.49 -13.64 -17.39
CA TYR A 13 1.46 -12.92 -16.57
C TYR A 13 1.84 -11.61 -17.25
N LYS A 14 1.39 -10.49 -16.68
CA LYS A 14 1.88 -9.18 -17.11
C LYS A 14 3.28 -9.00 -16.50
N ARG A 15 4.29 -8.98 -17.36
CA ARG A 15 5.67 -8.68 -16.93
C ARG A 15 5.79 -7.19 -16.72
N TYR A 16 6.23 -6.82 -15.52
CA TYR A 16 6.52 -5.45 -15.15
C TYR A 16 8.03 -5.26 -15.08
N ASP A 17 8.51 -4.21 -15.75
CA ASP A 17 9.84 -3.64 -15.55
C ASP A 17 9.68 -2.45 -14.59
N GLU A 18 10.77 -2.02 -13.94
CA GLU A 18 10.71 -0.89 -12.97
C GLU A 18 10.11 0.37 -13.59
N ALA A 19 10.44 0.66 -14.86
CA ALA A 19 9.91 1.80 -15.59
C ALA A 19 8.41 1.66 -15.90
N THR A 20 7.95 0.47 -16.30
CA THR A 20 6.53 0.25 -16.61
C THR A 20 5.67 0.17 -15.35
N PHE A 21 6.24 -0.35 -14.25
CA PHE A 21 5.61 -0.34 -12.93
C PHE A 21 5.42 1.09 -12.43
N TYR A 22 6.46 1.91 -12.49
CA TYR A 22 6.37 3.33 -12.10
C TYR A 22 5.37 4.10 -12.98
N ALA A 23 5.33 3.83 -14.29
CA ALA A 23 4.38 4.49 -15.19
C ALA A 23 2.91 4.13 -14.90
N GLU A 24 2.61 2.88 -14.51
CA GLU A 24 1.23 2.46 -14.19
C GLU A 24 0.81 2.80 -12.76
N MET A 25 1.70 2.61 -11.78
CA MET A 25 1.39 2.72 -10.36
C MET A 25 1.84 4.03 -9.72
N GLY A 26 2.76 4.77 -10.36
CA GLY A 26 3.32 6.01 -9.84
C GLY A 26 4.18 5.85 -8.59
N ILE A 27 4.62 4.63 -8.29
CA ILE A 27 5.45 4.29 -7.12
C ILE A 27 6.49 3.25 -7.50
N THR A 28 7.54 3.15 -6.69
CA THR A 28 8.58 2.13 -6.85
C THR A 28 8.14 0.77 -6.26
N PRO A 29 8.73 -0.36 -6.68
CA PRO A 29 8.46 -1.67 -6.08
C PRO A 29 8.74 -1.71 -4.57
N SER A 30 9.72 -0.96 -4.08
CA SER A 30 10.02 -0.84 -2.65
C SER A 30 8.87 -0.18 -1.89
N GLN A 31 8.32 0.91 -2.44
CA GLN A 31 7.14 1.60 -1.90
C GLN A 31 5.87 0.76 -1.98
N PHE A 32 5.80 -0.20 -2.91
CA PHE A 32 4.66 -1.10 -3.00
C PHE A 32 4.54 -2.02 -1.77
N ILE A 33 5.65 -2.33 -1.11
CA ILE A 33 5.66 -3.06 0.17
C ILE A 33 4.87 -2.28 1.21
N ASP A 34 5.09 -0.97 1.27
CA ASP A 34 4.40 -0.07 2.19
C ASP A 34 2.92 0.10 1.87
N VAL A 35 2.58 0.15 0.58
CA VAL A 35 1.18 0.12 0.12
C VAL A 35 0.50 -1.17 0.56
N LYS A 36 1.15 -2.34 0.40
CA LYS A 36 0.61 -3.61 0.88
C LYS A 36 0.48 -3.64 2.40
N ALA A 37 1.42 -3.08 3.14
CA ALA A 37 1.33 -2.98 4.60
C ALA A 37 0.12 -2.16 5.04
N LEU A 38 -0.18 -1.06 4.33
CA LEU A 38 -1.34 -0.21 4.62
C LEU A 38 -2.68 -0.87 4.24
N MET A 39 -2.77 -1.48 3.05
CA MET A 39 -4.03 -2.09 2.60
C MET A 39 -4.28 -3.47 3.20
N GLY A 40 -3.22 -4.18 3.59
CA GLY A 40 -3.25 -5.57 4.02
C GLY A 40 -3.29 -6.56 2.88
N ASP A 41 -3.21 -7.85 3.21
CA ASP A 41 -3.46 -8.92 2.25
C ASP A 41 -4.33 -9.99 2.92
N THR A 42 -5.59 -10.05 2.50
CA THR A 42 -6.55 -11.01 3.03
C THR A 42 -6.23 -12.46 2.64
N SER A 43 -5.50 -12.70 1.54
CA SER A 43 -5.06 -14.05 1.18
C SER A 43 -3.93 -14.51 2.09
N ASP A 44 -2.99 -13.62 2.41
CA ASP A 44 -1.84 -13.91 3.28
C ASP A 44 -2.18 -13.78 4.77
N GLY A 45 -3.44 -13.49 5.12
CA GLY A 45 -3.89 -13.31 6.50
C GLY A 45 -3.34 -12.05 7.17
N TYR A 46 -2.79 -11.10 6.41
CA TYR A 46 -2.18 -9.88 6.91
C TYR A 46 -3.23 -8.76 7.05
N PRO A 47 -3.64 -8.40 8.28
CA PRO A 47 -4.71 -7.42 8.48
C PRO A 47 -4.18 -6.00 8.32
N GLY A 48 -4.51 -5.35 7.20
CA GLY A 48 -4.15 -3.96 6.94
C GLY A 48 -4.88 -2.93 7.81
N VAL A 49 -4.59 -1.66 7.54
CA VAL A 49 -5.24 -0.54 8.23
C VAL A 49 -6.71 -0.47 7.83
N ARG A 50 -7.59 -0.65 8.82
CA ARG A 50 -9.03 -0.74 8.60
C ARG A 50 -9.57 0.53 7.91
N GLY A 51 -10.07 0.36 6.70
CA GLY A 51 -10.67 1.44 5.91
C GLY A 51 -9.67 2.29 5.11
N ILE A 52 -8.42 1.84 4.98
CA ILE A 52 -7.50 2.21 3.91
C ILE A 52 -7.56 1.11 2.85
N GLY A 53 -7.99 1.46 1.63
CA GLY A 53 -7.93 0.56 0.48
C GLY A 53 -6.77 0.92 -0.44
N GLU A 54 -6.56 0.12 -1.50
CA GLU A 54 -5.48 0.27 -2.48
C GLU A 54 -5.29 1.71 -2.96
N LYS A 55 -6.35 2.38 -3.44
CA LYS A 55 -6.30 3.76 -3.94
C LYS A 55 -5.86 4.78 -2.87
N THR A 56 -6.22 4.54 -1.62
CA THR A 56 -5.87 5.43 -0.51
C THR A 56 -4.43 5.16 -0.07
N ALA A 57 -4.03 3.90 0.03
CA ALA A 57 -2.66 3.51 0.33
C ALA A 57 -1.67 4.05 -0.72
N LEU A 58 -1.99 3.91 -2.01
CA LEU A 58 -1.17 4.46 -3.10
C LEU A 58 -0.98 5.97 -2.98
N LYS A 59 -2.05 6.73 -2.72
CA LYS A 59 -1.96 8.19 -2.54
C LYS A 59 -1.08 8.57 -1.36
N LEU A 60 -1.24 7.89 -0.22
CA LEU A 60 -0.47 8.16 0.97
C LEU A 60 1.02 7.90 0.74
N ILE A 61 1.36 6.79 0.09
CA ILE A 61 2.76 6.47 -0.19
C ILE A 61 3.35 7.35 -1.30
N GLN A 62 2.55 7.81 -2.26
CA GLN A 62 3.00 8.83 -3.23
C GLN A 62 3.29 10.18 -2.56
N GLU A 63 2.51 10.55 -1.55
CA GLU A 63 2.62 11.86 -0.89
C GLU A 63 3.68 11.89 0.23
N PHE A 64 3.81 10.80 0.98
CA PHE A 64 4.69 10.73 2.17
C PHE A 64 5.88 9.80 2.00
N GLU A 65 6.01 9.16 0.83
CA GLU A 65 7.07 8.22 0.40
C GLU A 65 7.24 6.94 1.22
N THR A 66 6.91 6.95 2.52
CA THR A 66 7.16 5.90 3.51
C THR A 66 6.01 5.78 4.51
N ILE A 67 5.84 4.62 5.14
CA ILE A 67 4.84 4.43 6.22
C ILE A 67 5.11 5.38 7.39
N ASP A 68 6.38 5.55 7.78
CA ASP A 68 6.74 6.45 8.88
C ASP A 68 6.35 7.90 8.57
N GLY A 69 6.54 8.34 7.32
CA GLY A 69 6.06 9.65 6.87
C GLY A 69 4.53 9.80 6.99
N VAL A 70 3.78 8.75 6.65
CA VAL A 70 2.31 8.71 6.81
C VAL A 70 1.93 8.75 8.30
N LEU A 71 2.62 8.00 9.15
CA LEU A 71 2.37 7.92 10.59
C LEU A 71 2.72 9.24 11.31
N ALA A 72 3.77 9.91 10.89
CA ALA A 72 4.18 11.22 11.41
C ALA A 72 3.20 12.34 11.00
N ASN A 73 2.55 12.19 9.85
CA ASN A 73 1.60 13.18 9.31
C ASN A 73 0.13 12.77 9.46
N LEU A 74 -0.19 11.82 10.35
CA LEU A 74 -1.57 11.38 10.57
C LEU A 74 -2.51 12.54 10.86
N ASP A 75 -2.04 13.53 11.63
CA ASP A 75 -2.82 14.71 12.02
C ASP A 75 -3.11 15.67 10.84
N GLN A 76 -2.40 15.54 9.72
CA GLN A 76 -2.67 16.27 8.48
C GLN A 76 -3.60 15.50 7.52
N LEU A 77 -3.80 14.20 7.74
CA LEU A 77 -4.70 13.40 6.93
C LEU A 77 -6.16 13.80 7.16
N LYS A 78 -7.05 13.50 6.20
CA LYS A 78 -8.48 13.79 6.35
C LYS A 78 -9.02 13.19 7.66
N PRO A 79 -9.96 13.84 8.36
CA PRO A 79 -10.46 13.40 9.68
C PRO A 79 -11.08 11.98 9.66
N ALA A 80 -11.58 11.55 8.49
CA ALA A 80 -12.07 10.18 8.28
C ALA A 80 -10.96 9.11 8.29
N GLN A 81 -9.72 9.47 7.95
CA GLN A 81 -8.53 8.61 7.99
C GLN A 81 -7.89 8.63 9.39
N GLN A 82 -7.82 9.81 10.02
CA GLN A 82 -7.34 10.00 11.40
C GLN A 82 -8.08 9.10 12.40
N LYS A 83 -9.42 9.12 12.38
CA LYS A 83 -10.26 8.35 13.32
C LYS A 83 -10.05 6.84 13.22
N LYS A 84 -9.60 6.35 12.06
CA LYS A 84 -9.38 4.94 11.77
C LYS A 84 -7.98 4.48 12.18
N ASN A 85 -6.96 5.30 11.92
CA ASN A 85 -5.57 5.00 12.28
C ASN A 85 -5.33 5.11 13.80
N CYS A 86 -6.02 6.04 14.49
CA CYS A 86 -5.92 6.23 15.94
C CYS A 86 -6.49 5.03 16.76
N ARG A 87 -7.43 4.24 16.20
CA ARG A 87 -8.08 3.12 16.93
C ARG A 87 -7.29 1.81 16.96
N ARG A 88 -6.21 1.66 16.19
CA ARG A 88 -5.31 0.50 16.26
C ARG A 88 -3.86 0.97 16.22
N PRO A 89 -3.29 1.32 17.37
CA PRO A 89 -1.89 1.67 17.43
C PRO A 89 -1.06 0.38 17.30
N ARG A 90 -0.14 0.37 16.32
CA ARG A 90 1.00 -0.56 16.15
C ARG A 90 0.72 -2.04 15.86
N HIS A 91 -0.41 -2.62 16.25
CA HIS A 91 -0.66 -4.06 16.11
C HIS A 91 -1.27 -4.52 14.77
N ALA A 92 -1.45 -3.60 13.81
CA ALA A 92 -1.88 -3.95 12.45
C ALA A 92 -0.69 -4.03 11.47
N PHE A 93 0.53 -3.80 11.95
CA PHE A 93 1.75 -3.72 11.14
C PHE A 93 2.78 -4.80 11.48
N PHE A 94 2.45 -5.75 12.36
CA PHE A 94 3.28 -6.90 12.74
C PHE A 94 2.40 -8.13 12.97
#